data_AF-A0A9D6JMZ0-F1
#
_entry.id   AF-A0A9D6JMZ0-F1
#
_cell.length_a   1.000
_cell.length_b   1.000
_cell.length_c   1.000
_cell.angle_alpha   90.00
_cell.angle_beta   90.00
_cell.angle_gamma   90.00
#
_symmetry.space_group_name_H-M   'P 1'
#
loop_
_entity.id
_entity.type
_entity.pdbx_description
1 polymer ?
#
loop_
_entity_poly.entity_id
_entity_poly.type
_entity_poly.pdbx_seq_one_letter_code
_entity_poly.pdbx_strand_id
1 'polypeptide(L)'
;MSKYIKIVKRPLLICLGLALMLNAATWLVSLRFFPANQETAILHYTGTVGIDFIGAGKEINALPMIGSVLLMSNLLLAFLLYRPSRQAAIMFCAVLVPLELILFGAILLILRANV
;
A
#
# COMPACT_ATOMS: atom_id res chain seq x y z
N MET A 1 33.41 14.36 -2.86
CA MET A 1 32.05 14.74 -2.43
C MET A 1 30.93 14.43 -3.45
N SER A 2 31.12 14.59 -4.77
CA SER A 2 30.06 14.39 -5.79
C SER A 2 29.55 12.94 -5.95
N LYS A 3 30.41 11.91 -5.81
CA LYS A 3 29.99 10.48 -5.93
C LYS A 3 29.00 10.05 -4.83
N TYR A 4 29.17 10.49 -3.59
CA TYR A 4 28.26 10.21 -2.46
C TYR A 4 26.86 10.81 -2.66
N ILE A 5 26.75 11.89 -3.42
CA ILE A 5 25.45 12.50 -3.74
C ILE A 5 24.67 11.62 -4.72
N LYS A 6 25.31 11.09 -5.76
CA LYS A 6 24.67 10.21 -6.75
C LYS A 6 24.29 8.84 -6.18
N ILE A 7 25.13 8.25 -5.33
CA ILE A 7 24.89 6.91 -4.74
C ILE A 7 23.61 6.87 -3.92
N VAL A 8 23.27 7.97 -3.23
CA VAL A 8 22.14 8.01 -2.29
C VAL A 8 20.82 8.46 -2.96
N LYS A 9 20.87 9.22 -4.06
CA LYS A 9 19.64 9.63 -4.78
C LYS A 9 18.98 8.46 -5.52
N ARG A 10 19.78 7.53 -6.05
CA ARG A 10 19.30 6.37 -6.81
C ARG A 10 18.43 5.41 -5.97
N PRO A 11 18.85 4.91 -4.80
CA PRO A 11 18.03 3.99 -4.02
C PRO A 11 16.74 4.66 -3.54
N LEU A 12 16.79 5.95 -3.19
CA LEU A 12 15.61 6.68 -2.76
C LEU A 12 14.55 6.79 -3.87
N LEU A 13 14.97 7.08 -5.11
CA LEU A 13 14.07 7.10 -6.27
C LEU A 13 13.53 5.71 -6.60
N ILE A 14 14.35 4.66 -6.46
CA ILE A 14 13.92 3.27 -6.70
C ILE A 14 12.87 2.85 -5.66
N CYS A 15 13.13 3.06 -4.36
CA CYS A 15 12.19 2.73 -3.30
C CYS A 15 10.86 3.49 -3.47
N LEU A 16 10.93 4.79 -3.77
CA LEU A 16 9.74 5.60 -4.00
C LEU A 16 8.96 5.13 -5.23
N GLY A 17 9.66 4.83 -6.33
CA GLY A 17 9.05 4.30 -7.55
C GLY A 17 8.34 2.97 -7.30
N LEU A 18 8.99 2.04 -6.59
CA LEU A 18 8.39 0.76 -6.22
C LEU A 18 7.16 0.91 -5.32
N ALA A 19 7.25 1.76 -4.29
CA ALA A 19 6.14 2.03 -3.39
C ALA A 19 4.93 2.64 -4.14
N LEU A 20 5.18 3.61 -5.02
CA LEU A 20 4.13 4.21 -5.86
C LEU A 20 3.49 3.18 -6.81
N MET A 21 4.30 2.32 -7.44
CA MET A 21 3.81 1.27 -8.33
C MET A 21 2.94 0.26 -7.57
N LEU A 22 3.37 -0.17 -6.38
CA LEU A 22 2.60 -1.10 -5.54
C LEU A 22 1.31 -0.46 -5.01
N ASN A 23 1.36 0.81 -4.60
CA ASN A 23 0.17 1.52 -4.15
C ASN A 23 -0.85 1.66 -5.29
N ALA A 24 -0.38 2.04 -6.49
CA ALA A 24 -1.21 2.11 -7.68
C ALA A 24 -1.78 0.74 -8.09
N ALA A 25 -0.99 -0.33 -7.98
CA ALA A 25 -1.47 -1.69 -8.23
C ALA A 25 -2.57 -2.09 -7.23
N THR A 26 -2.39 -1.76 -5.94
CA THR A 26 -3.41 -1.99 -4.91
C THR A 26 -4.71 -1.24 -5.23
N TRP A 27 -4.62 0.02 -5.65
CA TRP A 27 -5.79 0.80 -6.11
C TRP A 27 -6.47 0.16 -7.32
N LEU A 28 -5.70 -0.26 -8.32
CA LEU A 28 -6.23 -0.89 -9.54
C LEU A 28 -6.98 -2.18 -9.21
N VAL A 29 -6.39 -3.06 -8.39
CA VAL A 29 -7.04 -4.30 -7.95
C VAL A 29 -8.31 -3.97 -7.16
N SER A 30 -8.23 -3.06 -6.20
CA SER A 30 -9.37 -2.69 -5.35
C SER A 30 -10.54 -2.16 -6.16
N LEU A 31 -10.32 -1.17 -7.03
CA LEU A 31 -11.40 -0.56 -7.81
C LEU A 31 -11.95 -1.49 -8.90
N ARG A 32 -11.13 -2.40 -9.43
CA ARG A 32 -11.55 -3.32 -10.49
C ARG A 32 -12.39 -4.48 -9.97
N PHE A 33 -12.01 -5.05 -8.82
CA PHE A 33 -12.64 -6.25 -8.27
C PHE A 33 -13.61 -5.96 -7.12
N PHE A 34 -13.47 -4.82 -6.45
CA PHE A 34 -14.28 -4.41 -5.29
C PHE A 34 -14.82 -2.98 -5.47
N PRO A 35 -15.67 -2.74 -6.49
CA PRO A 35 -16.25 -1.42 -6.70
C PRO A 35 -17.07 -0.97 -5.47
N ALA A 36 -16.89 0.29 -5.07
CA ALA A 36 -17.49 0.87 -3.86
C ALA A 36 -19.03 0.86 -3.82
N ASN A 37 -19.67 0.57 -4.95
CA ASN A 37 -21.12 0.57 -5.12
C ASN A 37 -21.73 -0.82 -4.86
N GLN A 38 -20.90 -1.85 -4.64
CA GLN A 38 -21.36 -3.17 -4.23
C GLN A 38 -21.43 -3.22 -2.70
N GLU A 39 -22.66 -3.38 -2.19
CA GLU A 39 -22.95 -3.35 -0.75
C GLU A 39 -22.42 -4.57 0.00
N THR A 40 -22.16 -5.70 -0.69
CA THR A 40 -21.74 -6.95 -0.04
C THR A 40 -20.77 -7.76 -0.91
N ALA A 41 -19.49 -7.81 -0.52
CA ALA A 41 -18.60 -8.89 -0.92
C ALA A 41 -18.88 -10.09 -0.01
N ILE A 42 -19.57 -11.10 -0.53
CA ILE A 42 -20.01 -12.28 0.23
C ILE A 42 -18.88 -13.30 0.21
N LEU A 43 -18.32 -13.64 1.38
CA LEU A 43 -17.19 -14.58 1.44
C LEU A 43 -17.61 -16.04 1.41
N HIS A 44 -18.59 -16.44 2.23
CA HIS A 44 -19.18 -17.78 2.21
C HIS A 44 -20.59 -17.81 2.80
N TYR A 45 -21.47 -18.62 2.21
CA TYR A 45 -22.74 -19.04 2.81
C TYR A 45 -22.47 -20.26 3.71
N THR A 46 -22.42 -20.06 5.04
CA THR A 46 -22.44 -21.19 5.99
C THR A 46 -23.85 -21.31 6.55
N GLY A 47 -24.57 -22.37 6.18
CA GLY A 47 -25.98 -22.60 6.53
C GLY A 47 -26.33 -22.69 8.02
N THR A 48 -25.33 -22.61 8.91
CA THR A 48 -25.48 -22.73 10.36
C THR A 48 -24.91 -21.56 11.18
N VAL A 49 -24.15 -20.62 10.58
CA VAL A 49 -23.37 -19.60 11.34
C VAL A 49 -23.74 -18.15 10.97
N GLY A 50 -24.50 -17.93 9.90
CA GLY A 50 -24.80 -16.58 9.40
C GLY A 50 -23.83 -16.13 8.31
N ILE A 51 -24.15 -15.00 7.67
CA ILE A 51 -23.41 -14.46 6.54
C ILE A 51 -22.08 -13.88 7.05
N ASP A 52 -20.94 -14.44 6.62
CA ASP A 52 -19.63 -13.90 6.95
C ASP A 52 -19.27 -12.84 5.90
N PHE A 53 -19.34 -11.57 6.31
CA PHE A 53 -19.08 -10.43 5.44
C PHE A 53 -17.61 -10.04 5.53
N ILE A 54 -16.88 -10.01 4.41
CA ILE A 54 -15.56 -9.37 4.34
C ILE A 54 -15.65 -7.82 4.37
N GLY A 55 -16.88 -7.30 4.39
CA GLY A 55 -17.17 -5.87 4.35
C GLY A 55 -17.73 -5.44 3.01
N ALA A 56 -18.34 -4.26 2.97
CA ALA A 56 -18.72 -3.64 1.70
C ALA A 56 -17.47 -3.34 0.85
N GLY A 57 -17.61 -3.19 -0.48
CA GLY A 57 -16.47 -2.81 -1.34
C GLY A 57 -15.76 -1.53 -0.86
N LYS A 58 -16.46 -0.66 -0.12
CA LYS A 58 -15.91 0.52 0.56
C LYS A 58 -14.88 0.20 1.64
N GLU A 59 -15.08 -0.87 2.40
CA GLU A 59 -14.15 -1.31 3.47
C GLU A 59 -12.87 -1.90 2.87
N ILE A 60 -12.99 -2.65 1.77
CA ILE A 60 -11.82 -3.17 1.04
C ILE A 60 -11.02 -2.03 0.41
N ASN A 61 -11.70 -0.99 -0.10
CA ASN A 61 -11.06 0.22 -0.60
C ASN A 61 -10.35 1.05 0.50
N ALA A 62 -10.54 0.74 1.79
CA ALA A 62 -9.76 1.37 2.86
C ALA A 62 -8.28 0.94 2.83
N LEU A 63 -7.96 -0.28 2.37
CA LEU A 63 -6.58 -0.77 2.28
C LEU A 63 -5.70 0.12 1.39
N PRO A 64 -6.05 0.38 0.11
CA PRO A 64 -5.24 1.27 -0.73
C PRO A 64 -5.21 2.71 -0.19
N MET A 65 -6.29 3.20 0.44
CA MET A 65 -6.28 4.51 1.10
C MET A 65 -5.25 4.58 2.25
N ILE A 66 -5.20 3.56 3.11
CA ILE A 66 -4.19 3.45 4.18
C ILE A 66 -2.79 3.45 3.58
N GLY A 67 -2.56 2.69 2.51
CA GLY A 67 -1.30 2.71 1.77
C GLY A 67 -0.94 4.12 1.28
N SER A 68 -1.87 4.82 0.64
CA SER A 68 -1.62 6.19 0.16
C SER A 68 -1.31 7.17 1.31
N VAL A 69 -1.99 7.05 2.46
CA VAL A 69 -1.70 7.87 3.65
C VAL A 69 -0.32 7.56 4.21
N LEU A 70 0.06 6.29 4.30
CA LEU A 70 1.39 5.86 4.76
C LEU A 70 2.48 6.34 3.81
N LEU A 71 2.26 6.26 2.50
CA LEU A 71 3.17 6.76 1.47
C LEU A 71 3.38 8.26 1.60
N MET A 72 2.30 9.03 1.70
CA MET A 72 2.36 10.48 1.87
C MET A 72 3.07 10.88 3.17
N SER A 73 2.73 10.22 4.28
CA SER A 73 3.31 10.51 5.60
C SER A 73 4.80 10.20 5.65
N ASN A 74 5.22 9.05 5.10
CA ASN A 74 6.63 8.69 5.02
C ASN A 74 7.41 9.59 4.07
N LEU A 75 6.81 10.02 2.95
CA LEU A 75 7.45 10.96 2.03
C LEU A 75 7.70 12.31 2.71
N LEU A 76 6.72 12.79 3.48
CA LEU A 76 6.85 14.01 4.28
C LEU A 76 7.98 13.87 5.31
N LEU A 77 8.03 12.76 6.06
CA LEU A 77 9.10 12.49 7.02
C LEU A 77 10.48 12.39 6.35
N ALA A 78 10.58 11.68 5.23
CA ALA A 78 11.81 11.56 4.47
C ALA A 78 12.30 12.93 3.95
N PHE A 79 11.38 13.80 3.54
CA PHE A 79 11.68 15.17 3.12
C PHE A 79 12.20 16.03 4.29
N LEU A 80 11.51 16.00 5.44
CA LEU A 80 11.93 16.73 6.65
C LEU A 80 13.30 16.26 7.16
N LEU A 81 13.56 14.96 7.08
CA LEU A 81 14.80 14.35 7.54
C LEU A 81 15.95 14.40 6.51
N TYR A 82 15.68 14.75 5.25
CA TYR A 82 16.69 14.76 4.20
C TYR A 82 17.87 15.69 4.49
N ARG A 83 17.58 16.86 5.07
CA ARG A 83 18.60 17.86 5.46
C ARG A 83 19.40 17.44 6.70
N PRO A 84 18.77 17.06 7.84
CA PRO A 84 19.51 16.70 9.05
C PRO A 84 20.19 15.33 8.98
N SER A 85 19.56 14.33 8.37
CA SER A 85 20.14 12.99 8.25
C SER A 85 19.65 12.29 6.99
N ARG A 86 20.49 12.34 5.96
CA ARG A 86 20.21 11.68 4.68
C ARG A 86 20.06 10.17 4.80
N GLN A 87 20.76 9.54 5.76
CA GLN A 87 20.62 8.10 6.05
C GLN A 87 19.24 7.78 6.63
N ALA A 88 18.75 8.59 7.56
CA ALA A 88 17.40 8.43 8.12
C ALA A 88 16.34 8.54 7.02
N ALA A 89 16.44 9.55 6.13
CA ALA A 89 15.51 9.70 5.01
C ALA A 89 15.45 8.48 4.08
N ILE A 90 16.60 7.82 3.82
CA ILE A 90 16.63 6.57 3.03
C ILE A 90 15.93 5.44 3.79
N MET A 91 16.16 5.30 5.10
CA MET A 91 15.54 4.24 5.90
C MET A 91 14.00 4.36 5.89
N PHE A 92 13.47 5.58 6.03
CA PHE A 92 12.02 5.82 5.93
C PHE A 92 11.48 5.45 4.54
N CYS A 93 12.16 5.85 3.46
CA CYS A 93 11.76 5.41 2.10
C CYS A 93 11.91 3.90 1.88
N ALA A 94 12.88 3.25 2.51
CA ALA A 94 13.10 1.81 2.36
C ALA A 94 11.99 1.00 3.04
N VAL A 95 11.46 1.48 4.17
CA VAL A 95 10.35 0.84 4.92
C VAL A 95 9.02 0.91 4.15
N LEU A 96 8.86 1.87 3.23
CA LEU A 96 7.65 1.95 2.40
C LEU A 96 7.44 0.74 1.51
N VAL A 97 8.51 0.20 0.92
CA VAL A 97 8.40 -0.94 0.00
C VAL A 97 7.80 -2.19 0.67
N PRO A 98 8.31 -2.68 1.82
CA PRO A 98 7.70 -3.82 2.49
C PRO A 98 6.29 -3.52 3.01
N LEU A 99 5.99 -2.28 3.44
CA LEU A 99 4.62 -1.90 3.83
C LEU A 99 3.64 -2.03 2.66
N GLU A 100 3.97 -1.47 1.51
CA GLU A 100 3.13 -1.56 0.30
C GLU A 100 3.04 -3.01 -0.21
N LEU A 101 4.10 -3.82 -0.07
CA LEU A 101 4.04 -5.25 -0.37
C LEU A 101 3.07 -6.01 0.54
N ILE A 102 3.03 -5.70 1.84
CA ILE A 102 2.10 -6.31 2.78
C ILE A 102 0.66 -5.93 2.41
N LEU A 103 0.39 -4.66 2.11
CA LEU A 103 -0.94 -4.20 1.72
C LEU A 103 -1.39 -4.81 0.38
N PHE A 104 -0.48 -4.88 -0.59
CA PHE A 104 -0.75 -5.53 -1.87
C PHE A 104 -0.98 -7.05 -1.68
N GLY A 105 -0.20 -7.71 -0.84
CA GLY A 105 -0.41 -9.11 -0.48
C GLY A 105 -1.78 -9.33 0.18
N ALA A 106 -2.18 -8.45 1.09
CA ALA A 106 -3.48 -8.51 1.75
C ALA A 106 -4.64 -8.41 0.74
N ILE A 107 -4.59 -7.47 -0.21
CA ILE A 107 -5.67 -7.35 -1.21
C ILE A 107 -5.74 -8.55 -2.15
N LEU A 108 -4.60 -9.16 -2.49
CA LEU A 108 -4.58 -10.39 -3.29
C LEU A 108 -5.16 -11.59 -2.53
N LEU A 109 -4.91 -11.69 -1.22
CA LEU A 109 -5.53 -12.72 -0.37
C LEU A 109 -7.05 -12.54 -0.29
N ILE A 110 -7.52 -11.30 -0.12
CA ILE A 110 -8.96 -10.97 -0.13
C ILE A 110 -9.57 -11.34 -1.48
N LEU A 111 -8.92 -10.97 -2.59
CA LEU A 111 -9.35 -11.36 -3.93
C LEU A 111 -9.43 -12.88 -4.09
N ARG A 112 -8.43 -13.61 -3.61
CA ARG A 112 -8.40 -15.07 -3.71
C ARG A 112 -9.46 -15.75 -2.85
N ALA A 113 -9.80 -15.16 -1.70
CA ALA A 113 -10.85 -15.68 -0.83
C ALA A 113 -12.27 -15.42 -1.38
N ASN A 114 -12.43 -14.41 -2.23
CA ASN A 114 -13.71 -14.01 -2.82
C ASN A 114 -13.97 -14.57 -4.24
N VAL A 115 -13.04 -15.37 -4.79
CA VAL A 115 -13.13 -16.03 -6.11
C VAL A 115 -13.04 -17.55 -5.96
#